data_AF-A0A838PEB1-F1
#
_entry.id   AF-A0A838PEB1-F1
#
_cell.length_a   1.000
_cell.length_b   1.000
_cell.length_c   1.000
_cell.angle_alpha   90.00
_cell.angle_beta   90.00
_cell.angle_gamma   90.00
#
_symmetry.space_group_name_H-M   'P 1'
#
loop_
_entity.id
_entity.type
_entity.pdbx_description
1 polymer ?
#
loop_
_entity_poly.entity_id
_entity_poly.type
_entity_poly.pdbx_seq_one_letter_code
_entity_poly.pdbx_strand_id
1 'polypeptide(L)'
;MQSKPDVEVMWRAFELRPEPVPPLDPKGEYLQRAWSTSVYPLAERLGVKMKLPPLQPRSRLAHEAAHWARTQGRFDDYHAAIFRAFFERGEDIGDIEVLMPLATDLGLDMESLRAALKKT
;
A
#
# COMPACT_ATOMS: atom_id res chain seq x y z
N MET A 1 -0.56 -8.62 32.39
CA MET A 1 -0.02 -8.85 31.04
C MET A 1 -1.09 -9.60 30.25
N GLN A 2 -1.90 -8.92 29.45
CA GLN A 2 -2.92 -9.61 28.64
C GLN A 2 -2.21 -10.30 27.47
N SER A 3 -2.29 -11.63 27.42
CA SER A 3 -1.85 -12.42 26.27
C SER A 3 -2.68 -12.01 25.06
N LYS A 4 -2.03 -11.69 23.94
CA LYS A 4 -2.75 -11.52 22.67
C LYS A 4 -3.52 -12.82 22.38
N PRO A 5 -4.80 -12.76 21.99
CA PRO A 5 -5.53 -13.95 21.57
C PRO A 5 -4.82 -14.58 20.37
N ASP A 6 -4.91 -15.91 20.26
CA ASP A 6 -4.38 -16.67 19.12
C ASP A 6 -5.27 -16.39 17.89
N VAL A 7 -4.93 -15.32 17.17
CA VAL A 7 -5.68 -14.84 16.00
C VAL A 7 -4.76 -14.88 14.80
N GLU A 8 -5.15 -15.68 13.81
CA GLU A 8 -4.51 -15.68 12.50
C GLU A 8 -5.06 -14.54 11.64
N VAL A 9 -4.17 -13.69 11.12
CA VAL A 9 -4.54 -12.61 10.19
C VAL A 9 -4.16 -13.01 8.77
N MET A 10 -5.18 -13.23 7.94
CA MET A 10 -4.99 -13.54 6.51
C MET A 10 -5.28 -12.31 5.64
N TRP A 11 -4.23 -11.69 5.12
CA TRP A 11 -4.36 -10.58 4.17
C TRP A 11 -4.89 -11.05 2.81
N ARG A 12 -5.90 -10.36 2.29
CA ARG A 12 -6.48 -10.56 0.95
C ARG A 12 -6.46 -9.24 0.18
N ALA A 13 -5.95 -9.28 -1.04
CA ALA A 13 -5.96 -8.13 -1.93
C ALA A 13 -7.39 -7.72 -2.27
N PHE A 14 -7.65 -6.42 -2.25
CA PHE A 14 -8.92 -5.84 -2.67
C PHE A 14 -8.66 -4.51 -3.37
N GLU A 15 -9.19 -4.37 -4.58
CA GLU A 15 -9.16 -3.11 -5.32
C GLU A 15 -10.48 -2.36 -5.04
N LEU A 16 -10.43 -1.21 -4.37
CA LEU A 16 -11.63 -0.40 -4.14
C LEU A 16 -12.26 0.10 -5.45
N ARG A 17 -11.41 0.33 -6.46
CA ARG A 17 -11.79 0.85 -7.78
C ARG A 17 -10.95 0.14 -8.84
N PRO A 18 -11.28 -1.11 -9.21
CA PRO A 18 -10.64 -1.77 -10.34
C PRO A 18 -11.05 -1.07 -11.64
N GLU A 19 -10.28 -1.27 -12.71
CA GLU A 19 -10.70 -0.81 -14.03
C GLU A 19 -12.05 -1.42 -14.45
N PRO A 20 -12.91 -0.65 -15.14
CA PRO A 20 -12.70 0.71 -15.65
C PRO A 20 -13.11 1.84 -14.68
N VAL A 21 -13.38 1.55 -13.40
CA VAL A 21 -13.85 2.56 -12.44
C VAL A 21 -12.80 3.67 -12.29
N PRO A 22 -13.16 4.96 -12.44
CA PRO A 22 -12.18 6.05 -12.38
C PRO A 22 -11.63 6.23 -10.96
N PRO A 23 -10.34 6.58 -10.81
CA PRO A 23 -9.76 6.92 -9.52
C PRO A 23 -10.45 8.16 -8.92
N LEU A 24 -10.30 8.36 -7.61
CA LEU A 24 -10.74 9.60 -6.99
C LEU A 24 -9.80 10.74 -7.37
N ASP A 25 -10.35 11.95 -7.52
CA ASP A 25 -9.54 13.17 -7.53
C ASP A 25 -9.13 13.51 -6.08
N PRO A 26 -7.82 13.53 -5.75
CA PRO A 26 -7.33 13.97 -4.44
C PRO A 26 -7.82 15.36 -4.06
N LYS A 27 -8.06 16.25 -5.02
CA LYS A 27 -8.55 17.62 -4.78
C LYS A 27 -10.08 17.70 -4.71
N GLY A 28 -10.78 16.59 -5.00
CA GLY A 28 -12.23 16.51 -4.96
C GLY A 28 -12.78 16.62 -3.53
N GLU A 29 -13.93 17.27 -3.40
CA GLU A 29 -14.58 17.57 -2.11
C GLU A 29 -14.75 16.32 -1.24
N TYR A 30 -15.16 15.19 -1.84
CA TYR A 30 -15.36 13.94 -1.13
C TYR A 30 -14.12 13.47 -0.37
N LEU A 31 -12.94 13.42 -1.04
CA LEU A 31 -11.71 12.99 -0.39
C LEU A 31 -11.23 14.02 0.63
N GLN A 32 -11.26 15.30 0.28
CA GLN A 32 -10.86 16.37 1.18
C GLN A 32 -11.67 16.33 2.49
N ARG A 33 -12.99 16.16 2.39
CA ARG A 33 -13.88 16.03 3.55
C ARG A 33 -13.61 14.74 4.33
N ALA A 34 -13.52 13.59 3.67
CA ALA A 34 -13.26 12.32 4.36
C ALA A 34 -11.93 12.35 5.14
N TRP A 35 -10.89 12.94 4.55
CA TRP A 35 -9.57 13.03 5.18
C TRP A 35 -9.55 13.99 6.36
N SER A 36 -10.10 15.20 6.19
CA SER A 36 -10.18 16.21 7.26
C SER A 36 -11.05 15.79 8.44
N THR A 37 -12.17 15.13 8.18
CA THR A 37 -13.15 14.80 9.24
C THR A 37 -12.94 13.44 9.90
N SER A 38 -12.29 12.48 9.21
CA SER A 38 -12.15 11.11 9.71
C SER A 38 -10.70 10.63 9.76
N VAL A 39 -9.95 10.77 8.66
CA VAL A 39 -8.61 10.17 8.57
C VAL A 39 -7.60 10.87 9.46
N TYR A 40 -7.47 12.20 9.38
CA TYR A 40 -6.49 12.93 10.18
C TYR A 40 -6.75 12.84 11.69
N PRO A 41 -7.99 13.03 12.19
CA PRO A 41 -8.25 12.88 13.62
C PRO A 41 -7.94 11.46 14.15
N LEU A 42 -8.24 10.43 13.34
CA LEU A 42 -7.92 9.05 13.70
C LEU A 42 -6.41 8.79 13.70
N ALA A 43 -5.70 9.31 12.70
CA ALA A 43 -4.26 9.18 12.58
C ALA A 43 -3.53 9.83 13.77
N GLU A 44 -3.95 11.04 14.16
CA GLU A 44 -3.45 11.74 15.34
C GLU A 44 -3.68 10.93 16.61
N ARG A 45 -4.92 10.43 16.82
CA ARG A 45 -5.28 9.62 17.99
C ARG A 45 -4.47 8.32 18.10
N LEU A 46 -4.12 7.71 16.97
CA LEU A 46 -3.34 6.48 16.92
C LEU A 46 -1.83 6.70 16.82
N GLY A 47 -1.37 7.96 16.72
CA GLY A 47 0.06 8.29 16.57
C GLY A 47 0.67 7.81 15.26
N VAL A 48 -0.13 7.66 14.20
CA VAL A 48 0.35 7.21 12.88
C VAL A 48 0.44 8.40 11.92
N LYS A 49 1.48 8.40 11.08
CA LYS A 49 1.65 9.44 10.06
C LYS A 49 0.79 9.09 8.85
N MET A 50 -0.09 10.00 8.47
CA MET A 50 -0.95 9.87 7.29
C MET A 50 -0.95 11.20 6.52
N LYS A 51 -0.75 11.13 5.21
CA LYS A 51 -0.85 12.24 4.27
C LYS A 51 -1.76 11.83 3.13
N LEU A 52 -2.64 12.74 2.72
CA LEU A 52 -3.48 12.53 1.55
C LEU A 52 -2.56 12.49 0.32
N PRO A 53 -2.47 11.37 -0.40
CA PRO A 53 -1.55 11.27 -1.52
C PRO A 53 -1.97 12.21 -2.66
N PRO A 54 -1.00 12.83 -3.37
CA PRO A 54 -1.28 13.82 -4.41
C PRO A 54 -1.89 13.21 -5.68
N LEU A 55 -1.93 11.88 -5.78
CA LEU A 55 -2.56 11.08 -6.82
C LEU A 55 -3.22 9.85 -6.19
N GLN A 56 -4.15 9.21 -6.90
CA GLN A 56 -4.79 7.96 -6.47
C GLN A 56 -4.41 6.83 -7.45
N PRO A 57 -3.37 6.04 -7.15
CA PRO A 57 -2.82 5.06 -8.07
C PRO A 57 -3.67 3.79 -8.14
N ARG A 58 -3.46 2.98 -9.19
CA ARG A 58 -4.01 1.62 -9.25
C ARG A 58 -3.22 0.73 -8.29
N SER A 59 -3.91 0.06 -7.38
CA SER A 59 -3.26 -0.79 -6.36
C SER A 59 -2.96 -2.21 -6.82
N ARG A 60 -3.32 -2.59 -8.06
CA ARG A 60 -3.14 -3.97 -8.55
C ARG A 60 -1.68 -4.42 -8.51
N LEU A 61 -0.77 -3.64 -9.10
CA LEU A 61 0.66 -3.97 -9.10
C LEU A 61 1.24 -4.02 -7.68
N ALA A 62 0.81 -3.13 -6.78
CA ALA A 62 1.20 -3.18 -5.38
C ALA A 62 0.73 -4.47 -4.68
N HIS A 63 -0.50 -4.92 -4.95
CA HIS A 63 -1.04 -6.18 -4.42
C HIS A 63 -0.28 -7.39 -4.96
N GLU A 64 0.03 -7.41 -6.25
CA GLU A 64 0.84 -8.46 -6.88
C GLU A 64 2.26 -8.49 -6.32
N ALA A 65 2.88 -7.32 -6.12
CA ALA A 65 4.20 -7.21 -5.52
C ALA A 65 4.20 -7.69 -4.06
N ALA A 66 3.16 -7.35 -3.28
CA ALA A 66 2.99 -7.90 -1.94
C ALA A 66 2.80 -9.42 -1.96
N HIS A 67 2.03 -9.95 -2.91
CA HIS A 67 1.88 -11.40 -3.08
C HIS A 67 3.22 -12.06 -3.45
N TRP A 68 4.01 -11.47 -4.34
CA TRP A 68 5.36 -11.94 -4.63
C TRP A 68 6.22 -11.96 -3.36
N ALA A 69 6.21 -10.88 -2.56
CA ALA A 69 6.97 -10.82 -1.31
C ALA A 69 6.53 -11.89 -0.29
N ARG A 70 5.28 -12.34 -0.33
CA ARG A 70 4.81 -13.50 0.44
C ARG A 70 5.54 -14.77 0.08
N THR A 71 5.78 -15.01 -1.21
CA THR A 71 6.55 -16.19 -1.67
C THR A 71 8.02 -16.12 -1.24
N GLN A 72 8.51 -14.92 -0.93
CA GLN A 72 9.85 -14.67 -0.39
C GLN A 72 9.89 -14.67 1.16
N GLY A 73 8.76 -14.91 1.84
CA GLY A 73 8.68 -14.87 3.31
C GLY A 73 8.77 -13.46 3.92
N ARG A 74 8.55 -12.40 3.11
CA ARG A 74 8.70 -10.99 3.51
C ARG A 74 7.44 -10.16 3.28
N PHE A 75 6.26 -10.81 3.33
CA PHE A 75 4.98 -10.14 3.09
C PHE A 75 4.78 -8.93 4.01
N ASP A 76 4.88 -9.10 5.33
CA ASP A 76 4.51 -8.05 6.28
C ASP A 76 5.41 -6.81 6.14
N ASP A 77 6.72 -7.01 6.02
CA ASP A 77 7.70 -5.94 5.82
C ASP A 77 7.43 -5.17 4.52
N TYR A 78 7.24 -5.89 3.41
CA TYR A 78 7.04 -5.29 2.10
C TYR A 78 5.68 -4.61 1.98
N HIS A 79 4.63 -5.21 2.56
CA HIS A 79 3.29 -4.64 2.61
C HIS A 79 3.27 -3.36 3.46
N ALA A 80 3.99 -3.33 4.59
CA ALA A 80 4.19 -2.11 5.37
C ALA A 80 4.97 -1.04 4.58
N ALA A 81 5.99 -1.43 3.79
CA ALA A 81 6.73 -0.51 2.93
C ALA A 81 5.84 0.14 1.85
N ILE A 82 4.97 -0.64 1.20
CA ILE A 82 3.96 -0.13 0.26
C ILE A 82 3.03 0.88 0.96
N PHE A 83 2.53 0.56 2.16
CA PHE A 83 1.68 1.48 2.90
C PHE A 83 2.37 2.80 3.22
N ARG A 84 3.64 2.76 3.63
CA ARG A 84 4.42 3.98 3.88
C ARG A 84 4.68 4.77 2.60
N ALA A 85 4.99 4.10 1.49
CA ALA A 85 5.15 4.72 0.18
C ALA A 85 3.90 5.55 -0.18
N PHE A 86 2.73 4.93 -0.04
CA PHE A 86 1.48 5.59 -0.36
C PHE A 86 1.08 6.63 0.69
N PHE A 87 0.87 6.24 1.94
CA PHE A 87 0.25 7.08 2.97
C PHE A 87 1.19 8.06 3.67
N GLU A 88 2.51 7.83 3.67
CA GLU A 88 3.45 8.75 4.32
C GLU A 88 4.23 9.62 3.34
N ARG A 89 4.53 9.06 2.15
CA ARG A 89 5.36 9.71 1.13
C ARG A 89 4.56 10.20 -0.09
N GLY A 90 3.36 9.67 -0.32
CA GLY A 90 2.51 10.08 -1.43
C GLY A 90 3.02 9.57 -2.79
N GLU A 91 3.72 8.45 -2.81
CA GLU A 91 4.31 7.85 -4.01
C GLU A 91 3.28 7.06 -4.81
N ASP A 92 3.52 6.92 -6.12
CA ASP A 92 2.68 6.14 -7.03
C ASP A 92 3.00 4.64 -6.91
N ILE A 93 2.28 3.95 -6.03
CA ILE A 93 2.41 2.48 -5.87
C ILE A 93 1.84 1.67 -7.04
N GLY A 94 1.28 2.33 -8.06
CA GLY A 94 0.94 1.74 -9.35
C GLY A 94 2.11 1.75 -10.33
N ASP A 95 3.25 2.35 -9.97
CA ASP A 95 4.47 2.37 -10.77
C ASP A 95 5.45 1.31 -10.27
N ILE A 96 5.92 0.46 -11.18
CA ILE A 96 6.94 -0.55 -10.88
C ILE A 96 8.26 0.08 -10.43
N GLU A 97 8.60 1.26 -10.91
CA GLU A 97 9.82 1.99 -10.54
C GLU A 97 9.75 2.52 -9.09
N VAL A 98 8.54 2.63 -8.51
CA VAL A 98 8.35 2.89 -7.07
C VAL A 98 8.43 1.61 -6.25
N LEU A 99 7.88 0.50 -6.74
CA LEU A 99 7.82 -0.78 -6.02
C LEU A 99 9.20 -1.46 -5.91
N MET A 100 10.00 -1.42 -6.98
CA MET A 100 11.31 -2.07 -7.05
C MET A 100 12.30 -1.62 -5.94
N PRO A 101 12.50 -0.32 -5.69
CA PRO A 101 13.35 0.15 -4.58
C PRO A 101 12.89 -0.36 -3.20
N LEU A 102 11.59 -0.49 -2.95
CA LEU A 102 11.07 -1.02 -1.67
C LEU A 102 11.54 -2.46 -1.42
N ALA A 103 11.70 -3.25 -2.49
CA ALA A 103 12.20 -4.61 -2.39
C ALA A 103 13.69 -4.60 -2.05
N THR A 104 14.46 -3.79 -2.78
CA THR A 104 15.90 -3.62 -2.56
C THR A 104 16.21 -3.16 -1.13
N ASP A 105 15.46 -2.20 -0.60
CA ASP A 105 15.62 -1.69 0.78
C ASP A 105 15.40 -2.78 1.84
N LEU A 106 14.64 -3.82 1.49
CA LEU A 106 14.38 -4.97 2.35
C LEU A 106 15.33 -6.15 2.07
N GLY A 107 16.31 -5.98 1.17
CA GLY A 107 17.24 -7.03 0.76
C GLY A 107 16.62 -8.11 -0.12
N LEU A 108 15.51 -7.80 -0.80
CA LEU A 108 14.88 -8.68 -1.78
C LEU A 108 15.44 -8.42 -3.19
N ASP A 109 15.37 -9.44 -4.05
CA ASP A 109 15.84 -9.34 -5.43
C ASP A 109 14.86 -8.53 -6.30
N MET A 110 15.31 -7.35 -6.69
CA MET A 110 14.58 -6.42 -7.56
C MET A 110 14.23 -7.03 -8.93
N GLU A 111 15.14 -7.79 -9.54
CA GLU A 111 14.91 -8.38 -10.87
C GLU A 111 13.91 -9.54 -10.80
N SER A 112 13.91 -10.29 -9.69
CA SER A 112 12.88 -11.30 -9.40
C SER A 112 11.48 -10.66 -9.28
N LEU A 113 11.36 -9.53 -8.55
CA LEU A 113 10.10 -8.78 -8.47
C LEU A 113 9.67 -8.30 -9.86
N ARG A 114 10.61 -7.71 -10.62
CA ARG A 114 10.33 -7.21 -11.97
C ARG A 114 9.84 -8.32 -12.89
N ALA A 115 10.44 -9.50 -12.82
CA ALA A 115 10.00 -10.66 -13.59
C ALA A 115 8.62 -11.16 -13.15
N ALA A 116 8.29 -11.09 -11.87
CA ALA A 116 6.98 -11.48 -11.35
C ALA A 116 5.87 -10.54 -11.84
N LEU A 117 6.11 -9.23 -11.87
CA LEU A 117 5.13 -8.22 -12.30
C LEU A 117 4.95 -8.12 -13.83
N LYS A 118 5.87 -8.67 -14.62
CA LYS A 118 5.74 -8.74 -16.09
C LYS A 118 4.83 -9.87 -16.58
N LYS A 119 4.50 -10.84 -15.73
CA LYS A 119 3.79 -12.07 -16.11
C LYS A 119 2.26 -11.94 -16.05
N THR A 120 1.73 -10.72 -16.06
CA THR A 120 0.30 -10.44 -15.84
C THR A 120 -0.32 -9.72 -17.02
#